data_AF-A0A7C1PMK3-F1
#
_entry.id   AF-A0A7C1PMK3-F1
#
_cell.length_a   1.000
_cell.length_b   1.000
_cell.length_c   1.000
_cell.angle_alpha   90.00
_cell.angle_beta   90.00
_cell.angle_gamma   90.00
#
_symmetry.space_group_name_H-M   'P 1'
#
loop_
_entity.id
_entity.type
_entity.pdbx_description
1 polymer ?
#
loop_
_entity_poly.entity_id
_entity_poly.type
_entity_poly.pdbx_seq_one_letter_code
_entity_poly.pdbx_strand_id
1 'polypeptide(L)'
;MTSDTTLYERGLAVRRAMFPDRVQPSPLAPDEIRADWARLIVELYGMVWARPGLTLRTRSLVTVAALTALHRAEELRIHTVAALRNGVSRRELCEAVMHVAGYAGVPAGVEGMRVLREAFAAHPELNPPAPSVPASQPVPDTLEGLYERGMAFRREHFGQTSRPPDIAPDEIAEDWWKFLTGTAFGALWPRPGLSLHDHSRVTLATLQVLHLPEEFRLHVARALRLGIPRGELCEQILHLALYGGFPTAVEAMRLAREVFAGQPA
;
A
#
# COMPACT_ATOMS: atom_id res chain seq x y z
N MET A 1 -34.64 -16.94 4.71
CA MET A 1 -33.54 -17.89 4.52
C MET A 1 -32.54 -17.25 3.58
N THR A 2 -31.55 -16.51 4.11
CA THR A 2 -30.40 -16.12 3.30
C THR A 2 -29.65 -17.41 2.98
N SER A 3 -29.46 -17.72 1.70
CA SER A 3 -28.49 -18.75 1.31
C SER A 3 -27.14 -18.29 1.86
N ASP A 4 -26.65 -18.94 2.92
CA ASP A 4 -25.31 -18.67 3.44
C ASP A 4 -24.30 -19.17 2.41
N THR A 5 -23.92 -18.27 1.51
CA THR A 5 -22.89 -18.53 0.50
C THR A 5 -21.59 -18.91 1.21
N THR A 6 -21.04 -20.07 0.86
CA THR A 6 -19.81 -20.59 1.46
C THR A 6 -18.63 -19.65 1.19
N LEU A 7 -17.57 -19.74 2.02
CA LEU A 7 -16.33 -19.00 1.77
C LEU A 7 -15.74 -19.31 0.39
N TYR A 8 -15.86 -20.56 -0.05
CA TYR A 8 -15.42 -20.98 -1.37
C TYR A 8 -16.20 -20.28 -2.48
N GLU A 9 -17.54 -20.29 -2.43
CA GLU A 9 -18.38 -19.63 -3.45
C GLU A 9 -18.15 -18.11 -3.50
N ARG A 10 -18.06 -17.45 -2.33
CA ARG A 10 -17.71 -16.02 -2.25
C ARG A 10 -16.35 -15.73 -2.85
N GLY A 11 -15.35 -16.54 -2.52
CA GLY A 11 -14.00 -16.40 -3.04
C GLY A 11 -13.89 -16.63 -4.53
N LEU A 12 -14.60 -17.65 -5.04
CA LEU A 12 -14.66 -17.96 -6.46
C LEU A 12 -15.29 -16.81 -7.26
N ALA A 13 -16.34 -16.18 -6.74
CA ALA A 13 -16.95 -15.00 -7.37
C ALA A 13 -15.95 -13.84 -7.51
N VAL A 14 -15.23 -13.51 -6.44
CA VAL A 14 -14.19 -12.45 -6.48
C VAL A 14 -13.06 -12.82 -7.45
N ARG A 15 -12.57 -14.06 -7.41
CA ARG A 15 -11.47 -14.52 -8.28
C ARG A 15 -11.86 -14.48 -9.76
N ARG A 16 -13.10 -14.84 -10.13
CA ARG A 16 -13.58 -14.74 -11.51
C ARG A 16 -13.60 -13.31 -12.02
N ALA A 17 -13.96 -12.34 -11.18
CA ALA A 17 -13.93 -10.93 -11.54
C ALA A 17 -12.50 -10.39 -11.71
N MET A 18 -11.59 -10.77 -10.81
CA MET A 18 -10.20 -10.29 -10.83
C MET A 18 -9.32 -10.99 -11.88
N PHE A 19 -9.58 -12.28 -12.11
CA PHE A 19 -8.75 -13.14 -12.96
C PHE A 19 -9.61 -14.02 -13.90
N PRO A 20 -10.38 -13.42 -14.82
CA PRO A 20 -11.20 -14.15 -15.79
C PRO A 20 -10.41 -15.16 -16.63
N ASP A 21 -9.12 -14.90 -16.88
CA ASP A 21 -8.25 -15.78 -17.67
C ASP A 21 -7.56 -16.86 -16.81
N ARG A 22 -7.76 -16.87 -15.49
CA ARG A 22 -7.11 -17.78 -14.52
C ARG A 22 -8.11 -18.39 -13.54
N VAL A 23 -9.28 -18.79 -14.04
CA VAL A 23 -10.36 -19.38 -13.23
C VAL A 23 -9.95 -20.74 -12.65
N GLN A 24 -9.15 -21.51 -13.38
CA GLN A 24 -8.62 -22.78 -12.88
C GLN A 24 -7.45 -22.54 -11.92
N PRO A 25 -7.33 -23.35 -10.85
CA PRO A 25 -6.18 -23.27 -9.97
C PRO A 25 -4.90 -23.41 -10.79
N SER A 26 -3.97 -22.48 -10.60
CA SER A 26 -2.66 -22.59 -11.22
C SER A 26 -2.02 -23.92 -10.80
N PRO A 27 -1.42 -24.72 -11.71
CA PRO A 27 -0.90 -26.05 -11.39
C PRO A 27 0.36 -26.03 -10.51
N LEU A 28 0.64 -24.92 -9.82
CA LEU A 28 1.87 -24.64 -9.07
C LEU A 28 2.05 -25.52 -7.82
N ALA A 29 1.00 -26.18 -7.34
CA ALA A 29 1.07 -27.07 -6.18
C ALA A 29 1.42 -28.52 -6.58
N PRO A 30 2.22 -29.25 -5.77
CA PRO A 30 2.44 -30.69 -5.90
C PRO A 30 1.12 -31.48 -5.86
N ASP A 31 1.08 -32.66 -6.49
CA ASP A 31 -0.13 -33.47 -6.64
C ASP A 31 -0.75 -33.86 -5.29
N GLU A 32 0.08 -34.10 -4.27
CA GLU A 32 -0.30 -34.57 -2.95
C GLU A 32 -1.23 -33.59 -2.21
N ILE A 33 -1.09 -32.29 -2.47
CA ILE A 33 -1.86 -31.23 -1.80
C ILE A 33 -2.56 -30.29 -2.79
N ARG A 34 -2.55 -30.59 -4.09
CA ARG A 34 -2.99 -29.69 -5.17
C ARG A 34 -4.41 -29.18 -4.95
N ALA A 35 -5.32 -30.07 -4.58
CA ALA A 35 -6.73 -29.75 -4.35
C ALA A 35 -6.92 -28.89 -3.10
N ASP A 36 -6.24 -29.24 -2.00
CA ASP A 36 -6.33 -28.50 -0.74
C ASP A 36 -5.73 -27.10 -0.87
N TRP A 37 -4.58 -26.99 -1.54
CA TRP A 37 -3.95 -25.70 -1.84
C TRP A 37 -4.86 -24.82 -2.69
N ALA A 38 -5.42 -25.37 -3.78
CA ALA A 38 -6.36 -24.65 -4.64
C ALA A 38 -7.58 -24.17 -3.86
N ARG A 39 -8.16 -25.03 -3.03
CA ARG A 39 -9.32 -24.71 -2.20
C ARG A 39 -9.00 -23.61 -1.19
N LEU A 40 -7.89 -23.72 -0.46
CA LEU A 40 -7.45 -22.73 0.50
C LEU A 40 -7.32 -21.35 -0.16
N ILE A 41 -6.61 -21.27 -1.29
CA ILE A 41 -6.45 -20.01 -2.02
C ILE A 41 -7.82 -19.41 -2.39
N VAL A 42 -8.78 -20.19 -2.87
CA VAL A 42 -10.12 -19.68 -3.19
C VAL A 42 -10.82 -19.18 -1.93
N GLU A 43 -10.83 -19.96 -0.85
CA GLU A 43 -11.48 -19.59 0.40
C GLU A 43 -10.87 -18.33 1.03
N LEU A 44 -9.55 -18.10 0.91
CA LEU A 44 -8.91 -16.86 1.37
C LEU A 44 -9.45 -15.61 0.66
N TYR A 45 -9.82 -15.69 -0.62
CA TYR A 45 -10.52 -14.59 -1.30
C TYR A 45 -11.91 -14.35 -0.70
N GLY A 46 -12.62 -15.41 -0.32
CA GLY A 46 -13.92 -15.28 0.37
C GLY A 46 -13.79 -14.76 1.80
N MET A 47 -12.73 -15.14 2.50
CA MET A 47 -12.46 -14.73 3.88
C MET A 47 -11.98 -13.29 4.00
N VAL A 48 -11.19 -12.80 3.03
CA VAL A 48 -10.47 -11.52 3.13
C VAL A 48 -10.87 -10.54 2.03
N TRP A 49 -10.72 -10.92 0.76
CA TRP A 49 -11.02 -10.01 -0.36
C TRP A 49 -12.50 -9.65 -0.46
N ALA A 50 -13.39 -10.58 -0.12
CA ALA A 50 -14.85 -10.38 -0.13
C ALA A 50 -15.40 -9.73 1.15
N ARG A 51 -14.55 -9.30 2.10
CA ARG A 51 -15.02 -8.63 3.32
C ARG A 51 -15.48 -7.20 3.03
N PRO A 52 -16.59 -6.75 3.63
CA PRO A 52 -16.96 -5.35 3.62
C PRO A 52 -15.93 -4.52 4.41
N GLY A 53 -15.89 -3.21 4.17
CA GLY A 53 -15.02 -2.28 4.92
C GLY A 53 -13.82 -1.74 4.14
N LEU A 54 -13.39 -2.43 3.08
CA LEU A 54 -12.49 -1.86 2.07
C LEU A 54 -12.94 -2.24 0.67
N THR A 55 -12.86 -1.28 -0.25
CA THR A 55 -13.14 -1.52 -1.67
C THR A 55 -12.08 -2.43 -2.29
N LEU A 56 -12.45 -3.14 -3.36
CA LEU A 56 -11.50 -3.93 -4.15
C LEU A 56 -10.36 -3.08 -4.72
N ARG A 57 -10.63 -1.82 -5.11
CA ARG A 57 -9.62 -0.84 -5.53
C ARG A 57 -8.56 -0.66 -4.44
N THR A 58 -8.99 -0.34 -3.21
CA THR A 58 -8.08 -0.10 -2.08
C THR A 58 -7.30 -1.35 -1.72
N ARG A 59 -7.96 -2.52 -1.66
CA ARG A 59 -7.31 -3.82 -1.42
C ARG A 59 -6.23 -4.12 -2.46
N SER A 60 -6.52 -3.89 -3.74
CA SER A 60 -5.55 -4.04 -4.83
C SER A 60 -4.36 -3.09 -4.70
N LEU A 61 -4.60 -1.82 -4.37
CA LEU A 61 -3.54 -0.83 -4.21
C LEU A 61 -2.54 -1.23 -3.11
N VAL A 62 -3.03 -1.62 -1.93
CA VAL A 62 -2.16 -2.03 -0.81
C VAL A 62 -1.49 -3.38 -1.06
N THR A 63 -2.13 -4.27 -1.84
CA THR A 63 -1.52 -5.54 -2.27
C THR A 63 -0.32 -5.30 -3.18
N VAL A 64 -0.47 -4.41 -4.18
CA VAL A 64 0.63 -4.03 -5.07
C VAL A 64 1.78 -3.45 -4.27
N ALA A 65 1.50 -2.52 -3.34
CA ALA A 65 2.52 -1.93 -2.47
C ALA A 65 3.29 -3.00 -1.67
N ALA A 66 2.57 -3.92 -1.03
CA ALA A 66 3.15 -5.00 -0.25
C ALA A 66 4.03 -5.94 -1.11
N LEU A 67 3.53 -6.36 -2.28
CA LEU A 67 4.26 -7.26 -3.17
C LEU A 67 5.50 -6.61 -3.80
N THR A 68 5.46 -5.30 -4.05
CA THR A 68 6.64 -4.52 -4.43
C THR A 68 7.68 -4.51 -3.31
N ALA A 69 7.26 -4.18 -2.08
CA ALA A 69 8.17 -4.13 -0.92
C ALA A 69 8.79 -5.50 -0.59
N LEU A 70 8.05 -6.59 -0.79
CA LEU A 70 8.50 -7.96 -0.56
C LEU A 70 9.27 -8.57 -1.74
N HIS A 71 9.49 -7.84 -2.84
CA HIS A 71 10.15 -8.35 -4.06
C HIS A 71 9.50 -9.64 -4.62
N ARG A 72 8.17 -9.71 -4.64
CA ARG A 72 7.41 -10.87 -5.16
C ARG A 72 6.96 -10.61 -6.59
N ALA A 73 7.90 -10.60 -7.54
CA ALA A 73 7.68 -10.13 -8.92
C ALA A 73 6.54 -10.86 -9.68
N GLU A 74 6.41 -12.19 -9.53
CA GLU A 74 5.34 -12.95 -10.21
C GLU A 74 3.95 -12.62 -9.65
N GLU A 75 3.82 -12.59 -8.33
CA GLU A 75 2.57 -12.18 -7.68
C GLU A 75 2.25 -10.71 -7.97
N LEU A 76 3.26 -9.83 -7.98
CA LEU A 76 3.09 -8.42 -8.34
C LEU A 76 2.55 -8.28 -9.76
N ARG A 77 3.04 -9.07 -10.72
CA ARG A 77 2.53 -9.08 -12.11
C ARG A 77 1.05 -9.46 -12.15
N ILE A 78 0.68 -10.53 -11.46
CA ILE A 78 -0.71 -11.02 -11.39
C ILE A 78 -1.61 -9.96 -10.74
N HIS A 79 -1.19 -9.41 -9.61
CA HIS A 79 -1.98 -8.43 -8.85
C HIS A 79 -2.03 -7.04 -9.49
N THR A 80 -1.07 -6.70 -10.36
CA THR A 80 -1.12 -5.49 -11.21
C THR A 80 -2.32 -5.53 -12.15
N VAL A 81 -2.51 -6.66 -12.85
CA VAL A 81 -3.64 -6.83 -13.78
C VAL A 81 -4.97 -6.81 -13.03
N ALA A 82 -5.04 -7.47 -11.87
CA ALA A 82 -6.22 -7.41 -11.02
C ALA A 82 -6.50 -6.01 -10.47
N ALA A 83 -5.46 -5.22 -10.13
CA ALA A 83 -5.63 -3.85 -9.68
C ALA A 83 -6.25 -2.96 -10.78
N LEU A 84 -5.82 -3.10 -12.02
CA LEU A 84 -6.41 -2.40 -13.16
C LEU A 84 -7.89 -2.76 -13.34
N ARG A 85 -8.24 -4.05 -13.24
CA ARG A 85 -9.65 -4.51 -13.29
C ARG A 85 -10.49 -4.00 -12.13
N ASN A 86 -9.89 -3.83 -10.96
CA ASN A 86 -10.52 -3.27 -9.76
C ASN A 86 -10.56 -1.73 -9.76
N GLY A 87 -10.16 -1.07 -10.84
CA GLY A 87 -10.31 0.37 -11.00
C GLY A 87 -9.12 1.21 -10.52
N VAL A 88 -7.96 0.61 -10.24
CA VAL A 88 -6.71 1.36 -10.01
C VAL A 88 -6.09 1.67 -11.38
N SER A 89 -5.87 2.93 -11.72
CA SER A 89 -5.24 3.31 -13.00
C SER A 89 -3.76 2.97 -13.05
N ARG A 90 -3.19 2.94 -14.27
CA ARG A 90 -1.74 2.79 -14.46
C ARG A 90 -0.97 3.88 -13.74
N ARG A 91 -1.51 5.11 -13.73
CA ARG A 91 -0.88 6.28 -13.08
C ARG A 91 -0.78 6.06 -11.57
N GLU A 92 -1.86 5.63 -10.93
CA GLU A 92 -1.90 5.35 -9.49
C GLU A 92 -0.94 4.21 -9.12
N LEU A 93 -0.87 3.15 -9.94
CA LEU A 93 0.08 2.03 -9.71
C LEU A 93 1.53 2.49 -9.79
N CYS A 94 1.89 3.29 -10.80
CA CYS A 94 3.23 3.86 -10.90
C CYS A 94 3.55 4.75 -9.70
N GLU A 95 2.63 5.61 -9.26
CA GLU A 95 2.86 6.47 -8.11
C GLU A 95 2.91 5.67 -6.79
N ALA A 96 2.18 4.57 -6.67
CA ALA A 96 2.28 3.66 -5.53
C ALA A 96 3.67 3.00 -5.47
N VAL A 97 4.17 2.48 -6.58
CA VAL A 97 5.52 1.88 -6.66
C VAL A 97 6.62 2.93 -6.46
N MET A 98 6.44 4.14 -6.98
CA MET A 98 7.32 5.28 -6.71
C MET A 98 7.39 5.57 -5.21
N HIS A 99 6.23 5.59 -4.54
CA HIS A 99 6.14 5.81 -3.10
C HIS A 99 6.79 4.68 -2.30
N VAL A 100 6.58 3.43 -2.70
CA VAL A 100 7.23 2.26 -2.11
C VAL A 100 8.76 2.37 -2.21
N ALA A 101 9.31 2.91 -3.30
CA ALA A 101 10.75 3.10 -3.45
C ALA A 101 11.38 3.95 -2.34
N GLY A 102 10.64 4.92 -1.79
CA GLY A 102 11.09 5.74 -0.66
C GLY A 102 11.11 5.02 0.69
N TYR A 103 10.31 3.95 0.84
CA TYR A 103 10.13 3.23 2.11
C TYR A 103 10.75 1.83 2.12
N ALA A 104 10.82 1.17 0.96
CA ALA A 104 11.41 -0.16 0.76
C ALA A 104 12.74 -0.10 -0.01
N GLY A 105 13.19 1.10 -0.37
CA GLY A 105 14.43 1.34 -1.13
C GLY A 105 14.22 1.39 -2.65
N VAL A 106 15.08 2.16 -3.31
CA VAL A 106 15.06 2.39 -4.77
C VAL A 106 15.10 1.08 -5.58
N PRO A 107 15.89 0.05 -5.23
CA PRO A 107 15.90 -1.21 -5.97
C PRO A 107 14.54 -1.92 -6.02
N ALA A 108 13.75 -1.88 -4.92
CA ALA A 108 12.40 -2.43 -4.90
C ALA A 108 11.47 -1.69 -5.87
N GLY A 109 11.59 -0.35 -5.91
CA GLY A 109 10.86 0.50 -6.86
C GLY A 109 11.24 0.21 -8.32
N VAL A 110 12.53 0.06 -8.63
CA VAL A 110 13.02 -0.25 -9.98
C VAL A 110 12.44 -1.57 -10.49
N GLU A 111 12.52 -2.63 -9.67
CA GLU A 111 11.96 -3.93 -10.01
C GLU A 111 10.42 -3.86 -10.16
N GLY A 112 9.75 -3.14 -9.24
CA GLY A 112 8.31 -2.92 -9.32
C GLY A 112 7.90 -2.23 -10.63
N MET A 113 8.59 -1.16 -11.03
CA MET A 113 8.32 -0.43 -12.27
C MET A 113 8.54 -1.30 -13.51
N ARG A 114 9.54 -2.17 -13.48
CA ARG A 114 9.78 -3.15 -14.54
C ARG A 114 8.60 -4.11 -14.67
N VAL A 115 8.13 -4.68 -13.57
CA VAL A 115 6.96 -5.58 -13.54
C VAL A 115 5.68 -4.87 -14.00
N LEU A 116 5.44 -3.63 -13.55
CA LEU A 116 4.30 -2.83 -14.01
C LEU A 116 4.34 -2.64 -15.52
N ARG A 117 5.49 -2.25 -16.08
CA ARG A 117 5.67 -2.04 -17.52
C ARG A 117 5.35 -3.30 -18.32
N GLU A 118 5.82 -4.46 -17.87
CA GLU A 118 5.54 -5.75 -18.50
C GLU A 118 4.04 -6.08 -18.46
N ALA A 119 3.39 -5.91 -17.30
CA ALA A 119 1.96 -6.16 -17.17
C ALA A 119 1.12 -5.20 -18.03
N PHE A 120 1.50 -3.92 -18.13
CA PHE A 120 0.81 -2.93 -18.96
C PHE A 120 0.97 -3.20 -20.45
N ALA A 121 2.12 -3.73 -20.87
CA ALA A 121 2.36 -4.13 -22.25
C ALA A 121 1.60 -5.40 -22.62
N ALA A 122 1.42 -6.34 -21.69
CA ALA A 122 0.62 -7.55 -21.90
C ALA A 122 -0.90 -7.28 -21.92
N HIS A 123 -1.35 -6.20 -21.28
CA HIS A 123 -2.75 -5.80 -21.18
C HIS A 123 -2.97 -4.32 -21.55
N PRO A 124 -2.66 -3.90 -22.80
CA PRO A 124 -2.75 -2.51 -23.25
C PRO A 124 -4.16 -1.90 -23.12
N GLU A 125 -5.20 -2.73 -23.16
CA GLU A 125 -6.61 -2.37 -23.01
C GLU A 125 -7.00 -1.94 -21.59
N LEU A 126 -6.22 -2.33 -20.58
CA LEU A 126 -6.52 -2.05 -19.17
C LEU A 126 -5.86 -0.75 -18.72
N ASN A 127 -6.65 0.31 -18.64
CA ASN A 127 -6.29 1.55 -17.97
C ASN A 127 -7.55 2.30 -17.51
N PRO A 128 -8.12 1.99 -16.33
CA PRO A 128 -9.27 2.73 -15.82
C PRO A 128 -8.91 4.21 -15.61
N PRO A 129 -9.91 5.12 -15.61
CA PRO A 129 -9.65 6.55 -15.44
C PRO A 129 -8.98 6.81 -14.09
N ALA A 130 -7.88 7.57 -14.12
CA ALA A 130 -7.25 8.05 -12.89
C ALA A 130 -8.18 9.06 -12.20
N PRO A 131 -8.22 9.09 -10.86
CA PRO A 131 -8.92 10.14 -10.14
C PRO A 131 -8.34 11.51 -10.49
N SER A 132 -9.20 12.52 -10.53
CA SER A 132 -8.77 13.91 -10.72
C SER A 132 -7.98 14.37 -9.51
N VAL A 133 -6.65 14.39 -9.63
CA VAL A 133 -5.75 14.97 -8.63
C VAL A 133 -5.33 16.35 -9.12
N PRO A 134 -5.32 17.40 -8.26
CA PRO A 134 -4.84 18.72 -8.65
C PRO A 134 -3.46 18.66 -9.31
N ALA A 135 -3.22 19.55 -10.27
CA ALA A 135 -1.92 19.69 -10.89
C ALA A 135 -0.85 19.98 -9.81
N SER A 136 0.30 19.30 -9.90
CA SER A 136 1.39 19.55 -8.97
C SER A 136 2.01 20.91 -9.23
N GLN A 137 2.32 21.65 -8.17
CA GLN A 137 3.24 22.79 -8.24
C GLN A 137 4.61 22.33 -8.77
N PRO A 138 5.39 23.23 -9.42
CA PRO A 138 6.76 22.94 -9.81
C PRO A 138 7.55 22.39 -8.62
N VAL A 139 8.23 21.26 -8.84
CA VAL A 139 9.06 20.64 -7.80
C VAL A 139 10.39 21.39 -7.78
N PRO A 140 10.82 21.95 -6.63
CA PRO A 140 12.15 22.53 -6.50
C PRO A 140 13.24 21.52 -6.88
N ASP A 141 14.32 22.00 -7.51
CA ASP A 141 15.47 21.20 -7.93
C ASP A 141 16.68 21.30 -6.97
N THR A 142 16.54 22.07 -5.89
CA THR A 142 17.54 22.19 -4.82
C THR A 142 17.08 21.45 -3.56
N LEU A 143 18.03 20.93 -2.77
CA LEU A 143 17.73 20.27 -1.49
C LEU A 143 17.06 21.24 -0.51
N GLU A 144 17.50 22.50 -0.48
CA GLU A 144 16.90 23.53 0.38
C GLU A 144 15.44 23.81 -0.01
N GLY A 145 15.15 24.00 -1.30
CA GLY A 145 13.77 24.21 -1.75
C GLY A 145 12.88 22.99 -1.49
N LEU A 146 13.41 21.77 -1.66
CA LEU A 146 12.70 20.54 -1.28
C LEU A 146 12.44 20.49 0.22
N TYR A 147 13.41 20.85 1.04
CA TYR A 147 13.28 20.90 2.50
C TYR A 147 12.19 21.87 2.94
N GLU A 148 12.19 23.10 2.43
CA GLU A 148 11.18 24.13 2.72
C GLU A 148 9.77 23.64 2.34
N ARG A 149 9.64 23.07 1.14
CA ARG A 149 8.38 22.46 0.67
C ARG A 149 7.94 21.30 1.57
N GLY A 150 8.86 20.44 1.99
CA GLY A 150 8.57 19.31 2.86
C GLY A 150 8.16 19.72 4.27
N MET A 151 8.78 20.77 4.81
CA MET A 151 8.37 21.36 6.08
C MET A 151 6.97 22.00 5.98
N ALA A 152 6.66 22.69 4.88
CA ALA A 152 5.32 23.23 4.64
C ALA A 152 4.26 22.12 4.59
N PHE A 153 4.53 21.06 3.82
CA PHE A 153 3.64 19.90 3.70
C PHE A 153 3.39 19.22 5.06
N ARG A 154 4.44 19.05 5.87
CA ARG A 154 4.33 18.45 7.21
C ARG A 154 3.51 19.29 8.18
N ARG A 155 3.67 20.61 8.13
CA ARG A 155 2.86 21.54 8.93
C ARG A 155 1.38 21.44 8.57
N GLU A 156 1.08 21.46 7.27
CA GLU A 156 -0.28 21.43 6.76
C GLU A 156 -1.01 20.12 7.10
N HIS A 157 -0.38 18.97 6.85
CA HIS A 157 -1.08 17.69 6.90
C HIS A 157 -0.86 16.87 8.17
N PHE A 158 0.26 17.07 8.87
CA PHE A 158 0.62 16.26 10.04
C PHE A 158 0.77 17.06 11.32
N GLY A 159 0.62 18.38 11.28
CA GLY A 159 0.81 19.27 12.42
C GLY A 159 2.25 19.27 12.97
N GLN A 160 3.21 18.74 12.19
CA GLN A 160 4.61 18.65 12.61
C GLN A 160 5.35 19.90 12.12
N THR A 161 5.73 20.76 13.07
CA THR A 161 6.35 22.07 12.81
C THR A 161 7.86 22.08 13.00
N SER A 162 8.43 21.08 13.68
CA SER A 162 9.85 21.03 14.04
C SER A 162 10.46 19.64 13.93
N ARG A 163 11.80 19.60 13.95
CA ARG A 163 12.58 18.37 14.11
C ARG A 163 12.21 17.68 15.43
N PRO A 164 12.19 16.33 15.48
CA PRO A 164 12.08 15.59 16.73
C PRO A 164 13.15 16.02 17.76
N PRO A 165 12.80 16.13 19.05
CA PRO A 165 13.69 16.67 20.08
C PRO A 165 14.87 15.75 20.44
N ASP A 166 14.82 14.48 20.05
CA ASP A 166 15.81 13.44 20.30
C ASP A 166 17.01 13.45 19.32
N ILE A 167 16.94 14.25 18.25
CA ILE A 167 18.05 14.44 17.32
C ILE A 167 18.83 15.69 17.73
N ALA A 168 20.11 15.55 18.13
CA ALA A 168 20.97 16.67 18.49
C ALA A 168 21.24 17.60 17.28
N PRO A 169 21.37 18.93 17.46
CA PRO A 169 21.73 19.86 16.39
C PRO A 169 23.24 19.80 16.12
N ASP A 170 23.68 18.76 15.44
CA ASP A 170 24.95 18.76 14.72
C ASP A 170 24.72 18.79 13.21
N GLU A 171 25.74 19.15 12.44
CA GLU A 171 25.65 19.34 10.98
C GLU A 171 25.20 18.07 10.24
N ILE A 172 25.65 16.89 10.68
CA ILE A 172 25.26 15.60 10.07
C ILE A 172 23.76 15.36 10.32
N ALA A 173 23.28 15.61 11.52
CA ALA A 173 21.88 15.51 11.86
C ALA A 173 21.01 16.55 11.12
N GLU A 174 21.54 17.74 10.85
CA GLU A 174 20.85 18.76 10.07
C GLU A 174 20.73 18.36 8.59
N ASP A 175 21.84 17.98 7.95
CA ASP A 175 21.84 17.54 6.55
C ASP A 175 21.00 16.28 6.36
N TRP A 176 21.08 15.33 7.30
CA TRP A 176 20.24 14.14 7.31
C TRP A 176 18.75 14.49 7.44
N TRP A 177 18.41 15.44 8.31
CA TRP A 177 17.03 15.90 8.47
C TRP A 177 16.51 16.63 7.24
N LYS A 178 17.34 17.50 6.64
CA LYS A 178 17.04 18.19 5.38
C LYS A 178 16.82 17.19 4.26
N PHE A 179 17.70 16.20 4.13
CA PHE A 179 17.58 15.12 3.17
C PHE A 179 16.28 14.34 3.34
N LEU A 180 16.00 13.80 4.53
CA LEU A 180 14.78 13.01 4.78
C LEU A 180 13.52 13.84 4.55
N THR A 181 13.50 15.07 5.07
CA THR A 181 12.33 15.95 4.95
C THR A 181 12.11 16.40 3.51
N GLY A 182 13.17 16.82 2.82
CA GLY A 182 13.09 17.26 1.43
C GLY A 182 12.74 16.13 0.48
N THR A 183 13.32 14.94 0.64
CA THR A 183 13.03 13.81 -0.24
C THR A 183 11.67 13.19 0.03
N ALA A 184 11.37 12.82 1.27
CA ALA A 184 10.09 12.19 1.58
C ALA A 184 8.94 13.20 1.47
N PHE A 185 9.02 14.34 2.16
CA PHE A 185 7.87 15.24 2.29
C PHE A 185 7.89 16.39 1.30
N GLY A 186 9.05 16.75 0.74
CA GLY A 186 9.17 17.77 -0.30
C GLY A 186 9.02 17.20 -1.72
N ALA A 187 9.53 15.98 -1.97
CA ALA A 187 9.55 15.40 -3.31
C ALA A 187 8.51 14.28 -3.49
N LEU A 188 8.34 13.37 -2.53
CA LEU A 188 7.60 12.12 -2.71
C LEU A 188 6.11 12.19 -2.33
N TRP A 189 5.80 12.61 -1.11
CA TRP A 189 4.42 12.73 -0.62
C TRP A 189 3.55 13.76 -1.36
N PRO A 190 4.08 14.90 -1.86
CA PRO A 190 3.29 15.86 -2.62
C PRO A 190 3.09 15.50 -4.10
N ARG A 191 3.53 14.32 -4.55
CA ARG A 191 3.41 13.94 -5.96
C ARG A 191 1.95 13.80 -6.38
N PRO A 192 1.60 14.20 -7.61
CA PRO A 192 0.23 14.05 -8.09
C PRO A 192 -0.03 12.60 -8.52
N GLY A 193 -1.28 12.17 -8.47
CA GLY A 193 -1.71 10.87 -9.00
C GLY A 193 -2.11 9.85 -7.94
N LEU A 194 -1.79 10.09 -6.67
CA LEU A 194 -2.43 9.43 -5.53
C LEU A 194 -3.04 10.48 -4.60
N SER A 195 -4.15 10.14 -3.96
CA SER A 195 -4.67 10.93 -2.84
C SER A 195 -3.75 10.81 -1.63
N LEU A 196 -3.81 11.76 -0.69
CA LEU A 196 -3.07 11.64 0.58
C LEU A 196 -3.48 10.40 1.38
N HIS A 197 -4.76 10.02 1.31
CA HIS A 197 -5.25 8.76 1.88
C HIS A 197 -4.52 7.57 1.28
N ASP A 198 -4.43 7.52 -0.05
CA ASP A 198 -3.78 6.42 -0.75
C ASP A 198 -2.26 6.39 -0.51
N HIS A 199 -1.57 7.53 -0.48
CA HIS A 199 -0.17 7.60 -0.03
C HIS A 199 0.00 7.01 1.37
N SER A 200 -0.87 7.37 2.31
CA SER A 200 -0.81 6.83 3.68
C SER A 200 -1.09 5.33 3.72
N ARG A 201 -2.04 4.83 2.93
CA ARG A 201 -2.34 3.39 2.85
C ARG A 201 -1.16 2.60 2.27
N VAL A 202 -0.53 3.10 1.21
CA VAL A 202 0.67 2.51 0.59
C VAL A 202 1.83 2.50 1.58
N THR A 203 2.08 3.60 2.31
CA THR A 203 3.11 3.63 3.35
C THR A 203 2.85 2.60 4.44
N LEU A 204 1.64 2.54 5.00
CA LEU A 204 1.30 1.57 6.03
C LEU A 204 1.44 0.13 5.53
N ALA A 205 1.08 -0.14 4.28
CA ALA A 205 1.23 -1.46 3.68
C ALA A 205 2.70 -1.89 3.63
N THR A 206 3.56 -1.00 3.14
CA THR A 206 5.02 -1.22 3.07
C THR A 206 5.62 -1.42 4.46
N LEU A 207 5.34 -0.52 5.40
CA LEU A 207 5.90 -0.59 6.76
C LEU A 207 5.45 -1.83 7.52
N GLN A 208 4.20 -2.27 7.31
CA GLN A 208 3.70 -3.51 7.89
C GLN A 208 4.52 -4.70 7.38
N VAL A 209 4.60 -4.92 6.07
CA VAL A 209 5.22 -6.13 5.52
C VAL A 209 6.75 -6.16 5.65
N LEU A 210 7.38 -5.00 5.86
CA LEU A 210 8.80 -4.89 6.18
C LEU A 210 9.09 -4.95 7.69
N HIS A 211 8.07 -5.05 8.54
CA HIS A 211 8.21 -5.13 10.00
C HIS A 211 8.96 -3.93 10.60
N LEU A 212 8.49 -2.72 10.30
CA LEU A 212 9.06 -1.46 10.81
C LEU A 212 8.11 -0.85 11.87
N PRO A 213 8.09 -1.36 13.12
CA PRO A 213 7.01 -1.09 14.08
C PRO A 213 6.94 0.35 14.57
N GLU A 214 8.07 1.04 14.74
CA GLU A 214 8.11 2.43 15.20
C GLU A 214 7.55 3.39 14.13
N GLU A 215 8.03 3.24 12.90
CA GLU A 215 7.50 3.97 11.75
C GLU A 215 6.04 3.63 11.48
N PHE A 216 5.66 2.35 11.63
CA PHE A 216 4.27 1.93 11.47
C PHE A 216 3.35 2.65 12.47
N ARG A 217 3.71 2.73 13.76
CA ARG A 217 2.93 3.50 14.76
C ARG A 217 2.79 4.97 14.37
N LEU A 218 3.89 5.60 13.96
CA LEU A 218 3.91 7.00 13.53
C LEU A 218 2.95 7.22 12.34
N HIS A 219 2.98 6.32 11.36
CA HIS A 219 2.13 6.41 10.17
C HIS A 219 0.66 6.04 10.43
N VAL A 220 0.36 5.21 11.43
CA VAL A 220 -1.03 5.00 11.88
C VAL A 220 -1.58 6.31 12.44
N ALA A 221 -0.82 7.03 13.26
CA ALA A 221 -1.25 8.32 13.78
C ALA A 221 -1.48 9.35 12.67
N ARG A 222 -0.63 9.37 11.63
CA ARG A 222 -0.80 10.23 10.45
C ARG A 222 -2.05 9.86 9.64
N ALA A 223 -2.30 8.56 9.44
CA ALA A 223 -3.49 8.08 8.73
C ALA A 223 -4.79 8.53 9.42
N LEU A 224 -4.83 8.50 10.75
CA LEU A 224 -5.97 8.98 11.53
C LEU A 224 -6.17 10.50 11.38
N ARG A 225 -5.09 11.30 11.39
CA ARG A 225 -5.16 12.76 11.14
C ARG A 225 -5.68 13.08 9.74
N LEU A 226 -5.34 12.25 8.75
CA LEU A 226 -5.88 12.38 7.40
C LEU A 226 -7.36 11.96 7.32
N GLY A 227 -7.93 11.39 8.37
CA GLY A 227 -9.34 10.98 8.42
C GLY A 227 -9.58 9.56 7.91
N ILE A 228 -8.56 8.70 7.81
CA ILE A 228 -8.76 7.27 7.49
C ILE A 228 -9.40 6.61 8.72
N PRO A 229 -10.60 6.00 8.60
CA PRO A 229 -11.28 5.40 9.74
C PRO A 229 -10.50 4.26 10.37
N ARG A 230 -10.55 4.12 11.70
CA ARG A 230 -9.93 3.00 12.44
C ARG A 230 -10.34 1.64 11.88
N GLY A 231 -11.61 1.49 11.48
CA GLY A 231 -12.14 0.27 10.86
C GLY A 231 -11.46 -0.09 9.53
N GLU A 232 -11.19 0.91 8.68
CA GLU A 232 -10.48 0.69 7.42
C GLU A 232 -9.02 0.29 7.64
N LEU A 233 -8.35 0.88 8.64
CA LEU A 233 -7.00 0.50 9.03
C LEU A 233 -6.94 -0.96 9.51
N CYS A 234 -7.92 -1.38 10.33
CA CYS A 234 -8.03 -2.77 10.77
C CYS A 234 -8.24 -3.73 9.59
N GLU A 235 -9.11 -3.38 8.64
CA GLU A 235 -9.34 -4.18 7.43
C GLU A 235 -8.10 -4.26 6.54
N GLN A 236 -7.30 -3.19 6.44
CA GLN A 236 -6.04 -3.20 5.72
C GLN A 236 -5.01 -4.11 6.40
N ILE A 237 -4.87 -4.01 7.72
CA ILE A 237 -3.94 -4.85 8.50
C ILE A 237 -4.28 -6.33 8.33
N LEU A 238 -5.57 -6.67 8.44
CA LEU A 238 -6.09 -8.02 8.21
C LEU A 238 -5.83 -8.48 6.77
N HIS A 239 -6.07 -7.62 5.78
CA HIS A 239 -5.83 -7.93 4.37
C HIS A 239 -4.37 -8.33 4.12
N LEU A 240 -3.45 -7.58 4.71
CA LEU A 240 -2.01 -7.78 4.53
C LEU A 240 -1.46 -8.99 5.29
N ALA A 241 -2.26 -9.64 6.16
CA ALA A 241 -1.89 -10.93 6.75
C ALA A 241 -1.64 -12.00 5.66
N LEU A 242 -2.35 -11.92 4.53
CA LEU A 242 -2.19 -12.86 3.41
C LEU A 242 -0.89 -12.66 2.62
N TYR A 243 -0.29 -11.48 2.71
CA TYR A 243 0.87 -11.09 1.90
C TYR A 243 2.15 -10.98 2.73
N GLY A 244 2.07 -10.37 3.91
CA GLY A 244 3.18 -10.24 4.86
C GLY A 244 3.27 -11.38 5.89
N GLY A 245 2.20 -12.18 6.04
CA GLY A 245 2.11 -13.26 7.02
C GLY A 245 1.31 -12.89 8.28
N PHE A 246 0.74 -13.91 8.93
CA PHE A 246 -0.09 -13.73 10.13
C PHE A 246 0.63 -13.05 11.32
N PRO A 247 1.89 -13.40 11.67
CA PRO A 247 2.57 -12.76 12.80
C PRO A 247 2.71 -11.24 12.62
N THR A 248 3.01 -10.80 11.40
CA THR A 248 3.11 -9.39 11.01
C THR A 248 1.79 -8.64 11.24
N ALA A 249 0.67 -9.27 10.88
CA ALA A 249 -0.64 -8.66 11.08
C ALA A 249 -1.06 -8.63 12.55
N VAL A 250 -0.70 -9.65 13.35
CA VAL A 250 -0.95 -9.66 14.80
C VAL A 250 -0.21 -8.51 15.47
N GLU A 251 1.08 -8.33 15.14
CA GLU A 251 1.86 -7.22 15.67
C GLU A 251 1.30 -5.87 15.21
N ALA A 252 1.07 -5.69 13.91
CA ALA A 252 0.51 -4.45 13.36
C ALA A 252 -0.83 -4.07 14.00
N MET A 253 -1.71 -5.05 14.26
CA MET A 253 -2.98 -4.82 14.95
C MET A 253 -2.77 -4.35 16.39
N ARG A 254 -1.82 -4.95 17.13
CA ARG A 254 -1.47 -4.50 18.48
C ARG A 254 -0.98 -3.04 18.46
N LEU A 255 -0.04 -2.73 17.57
CA LEU A 255 0.53 -1.39 17.40
C LEU A 255 -0.53 -0.35 17.05
N ALA A 256 -1.44 -0.68 16.12
CA ALA A 256 -2.53 0.22 15.74
C ALA A 256 -3.47 0.51 16.92
N ARG A 257 -3.81 -0.53 17.70
CA ARG A 257 -4.66 -0.38 18.90
C ARG A 257 -4.02 0.49 19.99
N GLU A 258 -2.70 0.40 20.18
CA GLU A 258 -1.97 1.31 21.08
C GLU A 258 -2.14 2.77 20.65
N VAL A 259 -2.00 3.05 19.36
CA VAL A 259 -2.21 4.40 18.81
C VAL A 259 -3.67 4.84 18.96
N PHE A 260 -4.64 3.95 18.73
CA PHE A 260 -6.07 4.25 18.88
C PHE A 260 -6.46 4.61 20.32
N ALA A 261 -5.85 3.95 21.31
CA ALA A 261 -6.10 4.21 22.72
C ALA A 261 -5.53 5.56 23.18
N GLY A 262 -4.43 6.01 22.54
CA GLY A 262 -3.80 7.31 22.82
C GLY A 262 -4.46 8.51 22.13
N GLN A 263 -5.51 8.31 21.33
CA GLN A 263 -6.21 9.38 20.62
C GLN A 263 -7.70 9.44 21.02
N PRO A 264 -8.27 10.65 21.20
CA PRO A 264 -9.71 10.80 21.43
C PRO A 264 -10.50 10.13 20.29
N ALA A 265 -11.68 9.62 20.65
CA ALA A 265 -12.55 8.85 19.77
C ALA A 265 -13.09 9.69 18.60
#